data_AF-A0A3C1KND2-F1
#
_entry.id   AF-A0A3C1KND2-F1
#
_cell.length_a   1.000
_cell.length_b   1.000
_cell.length_c   1.000
_cell.angle_alpha   90.00
_cell.angle_beta   90.00
_cell.angle_gamma   90.00
#
_symmetry.space_group_name_H-M   'P 1'
#
loop_
_entity.id
_entity.type
_entity.pdbx_description
1 polymer ?
#
loop_
_entity_poly.entity_id
_entity_poly.type
_entity_poly.pdbx_seq_one_letter_code
_entity_poly.pdbx_strand_id
1 'polypeptide(L)'
;LRLSRTDLQLTQQETVTGSCGTRRKRQRELWWRLAFDEWQRTARASDSYLPLPSLPTAVLRGSFSEFLRYAAALKHLPAPDTVSEQQWLEQGARRRRLLRRIELVTHVFQRPLEIWLALDRALLLQESGADVRLGTFCDYQLTPRNLLIDARRPGYA
;
A
#
# COMPACT_ATOMS: atom_id res chain seq x y z
N LEU A 1 0.33 -19.61 15.20
CA LEU A 1 0.56 -18.65 14.10
C LEU A 1 1.78 -17.80 14.48
N ARG A 2 2.73 -17.53 13.58
CA ARG A 2 3.82 -16.56 13.83
C ARG A 2 3.68 -15.45 12.78
N LEU A 3 3.41 -14.22 13.23
CA LEU A 3 3.25 -13.07 12.35
C LEU A 3 4.57 -12.31 12.25
N SER A 4 4.94 -11.94 11.02
CA SER A 4 6.05 -11.02 10.77
C SER A 4 5.60 -9.57 10.96
N ARG A 5 6.57 -8.65 11.04
CA ARG A 5 6.28 -7.21 11.08
C ARG A 5 5.51 -6.73 9.84
N THR A 6 5.75 -7.34 8.69
CA THR A 6 5.04 -7.04 7.44
C THR A 6 3.57 -7.47 7.52
N ASP A 7 3.28 -8.62 8.14
CA ASP A 7 1.90 -9.10 8.33
C ASP A 7 1.10 -8.17 9.24
N LEU A 8 1.74 -7.62 10.28
CA LEU A 8 1.13 -6.63 11.18
C LEU A 8 0.91 -5.25 10.51
N GLN A 9 1.62 -4.95 9.42
CA GLN A 9 1.39 -3.72 8.66
C GLN A 9 0.19 -3.83 7.73
N LEU A 10 -0.27 -5.05 7.40
CA LEU A 10 -1.42 -5.26 6.52
C LEU A 10 -2.68 -4.60 7.08
N THR A 11 -2.89 -4.62 8.40
CA THR A 11 -4.03 -3.98 9.07
C THR A 11 -4.03 -2.45 8.95
N GLN A 12 -2.91 -1.85 8.58
CA GLN A 12 -2.72 -0.39 8.54
C GLN A 12 -2.78 0.20 7.13
N GLN A 13 -2.91 -0.64 6.09
CA GLN A 13 -2.79 -0.20 4.69
C GLN A 13 -4.12 0.25 4.06
N GLU A 14 -5.24 0.07 4.75
CA GLU A 14 -6.54 0.42 4.21
C GLU A 14 -6.74 1.95 4.15
N THR A 15 -7.03 2.47 2.96
CA THR A 15 -7.25 3.90 2.73
C THR A 15 -8.68 4.13 2.25
N VAL A 16 -9.57 4.55 3.16
CA VAL A 16 -10.96 4.91 2.83
C VAL A 16 -11.11 6.43 2.63
N THR A 17 -10.21 7.20 3.23
CA THR A 17 -10.20 8.66 3.20
C THR A 17 -9.30 9.18 2.07
N GLY A 18 -9.90 9.90 1.12
CA GLY A 18 -9.17 10.52 0.02
C GLY A 18 -10.11 11.12 -1.00
N SER A 19 -9.78 12.29 -1.55
CA SER A 19 -10.57 12.85 -2.65
C SER A 19 -10.44 11.99 -3.91
N CYS A 20 -11.43 12.06 -4.80
CA CYS A 20 -11.36 11.37 -6.10
C CYS A 20 -10.10 11.75 -6.89
N GLY A 21 -9.69 13.03 -6.82
CA GLY A 21 -8.47 13.52 -7.45
C GLY A 21 -7.19 12.89 -6.91
N THR A 22 -7.07 12.75 -5.58
CA THR A 22 -5.90 12.08 -4.96
C THR A 22 -5.83 10.61 -5.34
N ARG A 23 -6.97 9.91 -5.38
CA ARG A 23 -7.04 8.51 -5.83
C ARG A 23 -6.58 8.35 -7.28
N ARG A 24 -7.06 9.20 -8.19
CA ARG A 24 -6.65 9.17 -9.61
C ARG A 24 -5.15 9.41 -9.79
N LYS A 25 -4.58 10.37 -9.06
CA LYS A 25 -3.13 10.65 -9.09
C LYS A 25 -2.31 9.45 -8.64
N ARG A 26 -2.64 8.86 -7.48
CA ARG A 26 -1.95 7.67 -6.95
C ARG A 26 -2.05 6.48 -7.91
N GLN A 27 -3.21 6.29 -8.53
CA GLN A 27 -3.43 5.22 -9.51
C GLN A 27 -2.59 5.41 -10.78
N ARG A 28 -2.47 6.66 -11.28
CA ARG A 28 -1.61 6.98 -12.41
C ARG A 28 -0.14 6.76 -12.06
N GLU A 29 0.29 7.25 -10.91
CA GLU A 29 1.66 7.05 -10.44
C GLU A 29 2.03 5.56 -10.31
N LEU A 30 1.17 4.75 -9.67
CA LEU A 30 1.38 3.30 -9.58
C LEU A 30 1.49 2.68 -10.97
N TRP A 31 0.60 3.03 -11.88
CA TRP A 31 0.63 2.50 -13.25
C TRP A 31 1.94 2.82 -13.96
N TRP A 32 2.41 4.06 -13.87
CA TRP A 32 3.67 4.49 -14.49
C TRP A 32 4.88 3.83 -13.84
N ARG A 33 4.89 3.68 -12.50
CA ARG A 33 5.95 2.94 -11.79
C ARG A 33 6.02 1.48 -12.23
N LEU A 34 4.89 0.83 -12.47
CA LEU A 34 4.86 -0.55 -12.98
C LEU A 34 5.33 -0.63 -14.43
N ALA A 35 4.95 0.32 -15.28
CA ALA A 35 5.44 0.40 -16.65
C ALA A 35 6.96 0.64 -16.69
N PHE A 36 7.50 1.49 -15.80
CA PHE A 36 8.94 1.66 -15.61
C PHE A 36 9.61 0.37 -15.14
N ASP A 37 9.01 -0.37 -14.21
CA ASP A 37 9.57 -1.64 -13.72
C ASP A 37 9.71 -2.67 -14.86
N GLU A 38 8.74 -2.72 -15.79
CA GLU A 38 8.84 -3.60 -16.97
C GLU A 38 9.94 -3.13 -17.93
N TRP A 39 10.01 -1.83 -18.20
CA TRP A 39 11.06 -1.26 -19.07
C TRP A 39 12.47 -1.47 -18.49
N GLN A 40 12.68 -1.16 -17.20
CA GLN A 40 14.01 -1.23 -16.58
C GLN A 40 14.51 -2.68 -16.51
N ARG A 41 13.63 -3.67 -16.31
CA ARG A 41 14.00 -5.09 -16.35
C ARG A 41 14.55 -5.47 -17.71
N THR A 42 13.88 -5.00 -18.76
CA THR A 42 14.30 -5.22 -20.15
C THR A 42 15.60 -4.50 -20.45
N ALA A 43 15.70 -3.21 -20.11
CA ALA A 43 16.88 -2.39 -20.36
C ALA A 43 18.15 -2.89 -19.63
N ARG A 44 17.99 -3.53 -18.48
CA ARG A 44 19.08 -4.08 -17.66
C ARG A 44 19.30 -5.58 -17.86
N ALA A 45 18.47 -6.25 -18.67
CA ALA A 45 18.40 -7.71 -18.76
C ALA A 45 18.35 -8.40 -17.38
N SER A 46 17.58 -7.83 -16.44
CA SER A 46 17.56 -8.26 -15.04
C SER A 46 16.14 -8.23 -14.49
N ASP A 47 15.69 -9.34 -13.89
CA ASP A 47 14.39 -9.41 -13.22
C ASP A 47 14.40 -8.85 -11.77
N SER A 48 15.41 -8.04 -11.44
CA SER A 48 15.49 -7.38 -10.13
C SER A 48 14.60 -6.13 -10.07
N TYR A 49 13.81 -6.00 -9.01
CA TYR A 49 13.02 -4.80 -8.77
C TYR A 49 13.93 -3.60 -8.47
N LEU A 50 13.66 -2.46 -9.13
CA LEU A 50 14.42 -1.23 -8.94
C LEU A 50 13.52 -0.12 -8.37
N PRO A 51 13.57 0.15 -7.05
CA PRO A 51 12.65 1.07 -6.41
C PRO A 51 12.93 2.52 -6.81
N LEU A 52 11.92 3.24 -7.30
CA LEU A 52 11.98 4.69 -7.48
C LEU A 52 11.64 5.42 -6.16
N PRO A 53 12.38 6.49 -5.78
CA PRO A 53 12.05 7.28 -4.59
C PRO A 53 10.75 8.08 -4.79
N SER A 54 10.41 8.94 -3.83
CA SER A 54 9.33 9.92 -3.98
C SER A 54 9.63 10.86 -5.16
N LEU A 55 8.66 11.00 -6.06
CA LEU A 55 8.85 11.75 -7.30
C LEU A 55 8.19 13.14 -7.22
N PRO A 56 8.77 14.18 -7.83
CA PRO A 56 8.15 15.49 -7.90
C PRO A 56 6.79 15.42 -8.61
N THR A 57 5.80 16.16 -8.08
CA THR A 57 4.45 16.21 -8.66
C THR A 57 4.46 16.72 -10.10
N ALA A 58 5.43 17.57 -10.48
CA ALA A 58 5.58 18.08 -11.84
C ALA A 58 5.81 16.95 -12.86
N VAL A 59 6.71 16.00 -12.56
CA VAL A 59 6.99 14.84 -13.42
C VAL A 59 5.75 13.97 -13.58
N LEU A 60 4.98 13.80 -12.50
CA LEU A 60 3.74 13.02 -12.52
C LEU A 60 2.58 13.71 -13.25
N ARG A 61 2.70 14.99 -13.63
CA ARG A 61 1.67 15.73 -14.39
C ARG A 61 1.88 15.69 -15.90
N GLY A 62 3.10 15.40 -16.36
CA GLY A 62 3.48 15.37 -17.77
C GLY A 62 2.98 14.13 -18.52
N SER A 63 3.73 13.73 -19.54
CA SER A 63 3.58 12.47 -20.28
C SER A 63 4.32 11.31 -19.61
N PHE A 64 3.98 10.06 -19.97
CA PHE A 64 4.74 8.92 -19.48
C PHE A 64 6.18 8.93 -20.03
N SER A 65 6.39 9.39 -21.27
CA SER A 65 7.73 9.55 -21.84
C SER A 65 8.65 10.50 -21.06
N GLU A 66 8.13 11.61 -20.54
CA GLU A 66 8.88 12.51 -19.64
C GLU A 66 9.19 11.82 -18.31
N PHE A 67 8.21 11.13 -17.74
CA PHE A 67 8.40 10.33 -16.53
C PHE A 67 9.47 9.24 -16.72
N LEU A 68 9.43 8.50 -17.83
CA LEU A 68 10.34 7.40 -18.12
C LEU A 68 11.78 7.89 -18.26
N ARG A 69 11.99 8.99 -18.99
CA ARG A 69 13.31 9.64 -19.09
C ARG A 69 13.82 10.13 -17.74
N TYR A 70 12.96 10.77 -16.96
CA TYR A 70 13.31 11.23 -15.61
C TYR A 70 13.69 10.06 -14.70
N ALA A 71 12.89 8.99 -14.70
CA ALA A 71 13.12 7.80 -13.89
C ALA A 71 14.39 7.05 -14.31
N ALA A 72 14.66 6.94 -15.62
CA ALA A 72 15.88 6.35 -16.15
C ALA A 72 17.12 7.15 -15.72
N ALA A 73 17.10 8.47 -15.86
CA ALA A 73 18.18 9.35 -15.44
C ALA A 73 18.44 9.26 -13.92
N LEU A 74 17.38 9.25 -13.11
CA LEU A 74 17.45 9.10 -11.66
C LEU A 74 18.06 7.77 -11.22
N LYS A 75 18.00 6.75 -12.08
CA LYS A 75 18.55 5.41 -11.84
C LYS A 75 19.82 5.12 -12.63
N HIS A 76 20.39 6.11 -13.29
CA HIS A 76 21.58 5.98 -14.12
C HIS A 76 21.44 4.87 -15.18
N LEU A 77 20.23 4.74 -15.73
CA LEU A 77 19.92 3.80 -16.81
C LEU A 77 20.09 4.48 -18.16
N PRO A 78 20.29 3.71 -19.25
CA PRO A 78 20.32 4.26 -20.59
C PRO A 78 19.06 5.06 -20.88
N ALA A 79 19.19 6.09 -21.71
CA ALA A 79 18.03 6.82 -22.18
C ALA A 79 17.08 5.84 -22.88
N PRO A 80 15.77 5.86 -22.57
CA PRO A 80 14.81 5.16 -23.41
C PRO A 80 14.90 5.77 -24.81
N ASP A 81 15.36 4.99 -25.80
CA ASP A 81 15.38 5.38 -27.22
C ASP A 81 13.95 5.64 -27.74
N THR A 82 13.71 5.65 -29.05
CA THR A 82 12.35 5.66 -29.66
C THR A 82 11.54 4.45 -29.20
N VAL A 83 11.05 4.53 -27.96
CA VAL A 83 10.39 3.47 -27.24
C VAL A 83 8.91 3.64 -27.51
N SER A 84 8.24 2.55 -27.90
CA SER A 84 6.79 2.51 -27.93
C SER A 84 6.25 2.70 -26.51
N GLU A 85 5.92 3.94 -26.14
CA GLU A 85 5.30 4.30 -24.85
C GLU A 85 4.10 3.40 -24.56
N GLN A 86 3.30 3.13 -25.59
CA GLN A 86 2.12 2.29 -25.50
C GLN A 86 2.45 0.86 -25.04
N GLN A 87 3.53 0.26 -25.54
CA GLN A 87 3.94 -1.09 -25.16
C GLN A 87 4.19 -1.22 -23.64
N TRP A 88 4.90 -0.26 -23.03
CA TRP A 88 5.20 -0.31 -21.60
C TRP A 88 4.00 0.03 -20.74
N LEU A 89 3.17 0.97 -21.18
CA LEU A 89 1.92 1.30 -20.52
C LEU A 89 0.96 0.09 -20.50
N GLU A 90 0.87 -0.68 -21.58
CA GLU A 90 0.06 -1.90 -21.64
C GLU A 90 0.58 -3.01 -20.71
N GLN A 91 1.90 -3.21 -20.67
CA GLN A 91 2.54 -4.15 -19.74
C GLN A 91 2.32 -3.72 -18.28
N GLY A 92 2.55 -2.43 -17.97
CA GLY A 92 2.26 -1.85 -16.66
C GLY A 92 0.79 -2.01 -16.26
N ALA A 93 -0.15 -1.87 -17.21
CA ALA A 93 -1.57 -2.10 -16.97
C ALA A 93 -1.87 -3.57 -16.65
N ARG A 94 -1.19 -4.52 -17.32
CA ARG A 94 -1.30 -5.96 -17.03
C ARG A 94 -0.79 -6.28 -15.64
N ARG A 95 0.39 -5.77 -15.26
CA ARG A 95 0.96 -5.94 -13.92
C ARG A 95 0.07 -5.31 -12.84
N ARG A 96 -0.54 -4.15 -13.14
CA ARG A 96 -1.50 -3.49 -12.24
C ARG A 96 -2.75 -4.34 -11.99
N ARG A 97 -3.28 -5.05 -13.00
CA ARG A 97 -4.41 -5.97 -12.82
C ARG A 97 -4.04 -7.14 -11.90
N LEU A 98 -2.83 -7.69 -12.04
CA LEU A 98 -2.33 -8.74 -11.15
C LEU A 98 -2.20 -8.24 -9.71
N LEU A 99 -1.54 -7.10 -9.51
CA LEU A 99 -1.43 -6.45 -8.19
C LEU A 99 -2.80 -6.23 -7.56
N ARG A 100 -3.76 -5.72 -8.31
CA ARG A 100 -5.12 -5.52 -7.79
C ARG A 100 -5.80 -6.82 -7.36
N ARG A 101 -5.58 -7.94 -8.07
CA ARG A 101 -6.11 -9.26 -7.67
C ARG A 101 -5.49 -9.73 -6.35
N ILE A 102 -4.18 -9.53 -6.19
CA ILE A 102 -3.47 -9.86 -4.95
C ILE A 102 -4.00 -8.98 -3.81
N GLU A 103 -4.06 -7.66 -4.01
CA GLU A 103 -4.58 -6.70 -3.03
C GLU A 103 -6.01 -7.04 -2.59
N LEU A 104 -6.89 -7.48 -3.51
CA LEU A 104 -8.25 -7.89 -3.18
C LEU A 104 -8.28 -9.04 -2.18
N VAL A 105 -7.45 -10.06 -2.37
CA VAL A 105 -7.35 -11.18 -1.43
C VAL A 105 -6.80 -10.68 -0.09
N THR A 106 -5.75 -9.87 -0.12
CA THR A 106 -5.13 -9.32 1.09
C THR A 106 -6.11 -8.48 1.91
N HIS A 107 -6.91 -7.63 1.27
CA HIS A 107 -7.88 -6.77 1.95
C HIS A 107 -8.96 -7.55 2.71
N VAL A 108 -9.37 -8.72 2.22
CA VAL A 108 -10.34 -9.59 2.91
C VAL A 108 -9.83 -10.03 4.29
N PHE A 109 -8.51 -10.17 4.45
CA PHE A 109 -7.90 -10.61 5.71
C PHE A 109 -7.53 -9.48 6.67
N GLN A 110 -7.56 -8.21 6.24
CA GLN A 110 -7.15 -7.08 7.08
C GLN A 110 -8.02 -6.95 8.34
N ARG A 111 -9.35 -6.89 8.18
CA ARG A 111 -10.26 -6.74 9.31
C ARG A 111 -10.30 -7.96 10.23
N PRO A 112 -10.38 -9.21 9.73
CA PRO A 112 -10.26 -10.38 10.59
C PRO A 112 -8.97 -10.41 11.41
N LEU A 113 -7.84 -10.05 10.81
CA LEU A 113 -6.54 -10.00 11.50
C LEU A 113 -6.52 -8.89 12.56
N GLU A 114 -7.06 -7.72 12.25
CA GLU A 114 -7.19 -6.61 13.20
C GLU A 114 -8.02 -7.00 14.43
N ILE A 115 -9.18 -7.64 14.21
CA ILE A 115 -10.06 -8.13 15.29
C ILE A 115 -9.34 -9.21 16.11
N TRP A 116 -8.66 -10.16 15.46
CA TRP A 116 -7.92 -11.21 16.15
C TRP A 116 -6.84 -10.65 17.06
N LEU A 117 -6.05 -9.68 16.57
CA LEU A 117 -5.02 -9.00 17.36
C LEU A 117 -5.62 -8.19 18.52
N ALA A 118 -6.76 -7.53 18.31
CA ALA A 118 -7.44 -6.78 19.35
C ALA A 118 -7.99 -7.69 20.47
N LEU A 119 -8.53 -8.85 20.11
CA LEU A 119 -9.00 -9.87 21.05
C LEU A 119 -7.84 -10.46 21.86
N ASP A 120 -6.73 -10.80 21.21
CA ASP A 120 -5.52 -11.29 21.88
C ASP A 120 -5.01 -10.28 22.94
N ARG A 121 -4.96 -8.99 22.56
CA ARG A 121 -4.61 -7.92 23.49
C ARG A 121 -5.61 -7.75 24.63
N ALA A 122 -6.91 -7.90 24.36
CA ALA A 122 -7.95 -7.80 25.37
C ALA A 122 -7.83 -8.93 26.41
N LEU A 123 -7.61 -10.17 25.97
CA LEU A 123 -7.39 -11.32 26.84
C LEU A 123 -6.19 -11.11 27.76
N LEU A 124 -5.06 -10.66 27.22
CA LEU A 124 -3.87 -10.37 28.03
C LEU A 124 -4.13 -9.33 29.13
N LEU A 125 -4.95 -8.31 28.84
CA LEU A 125 -5.33 -7.29 29.82
C LEU A 125 -6.28 -7.84 30.88
N GLN A 126 -7.21 -8.72 30.51
CA GLN A 126 -8.09 -9.43 31.44
C GLN A 126 -7.29 -10.34 32.38
N GLU A 127 -6.35 -11.12 31.85
CA GLU A 127 -5.44 -11.96 32.64
C GLU A 127 -4.58 -11.12 33.61
N SER A 128 -4.30 -9.86 33.25
CA SER A 128 -3.59 -8.91 34.10
C SER A 128 -4.46 -8.25 35.18
N GLY A 129 -5.75 -8.62 35.28
CA GLY A 129 -6.70 -8.16 36.29
C GLY A 129 -7.49 -6.90 35.92
N ALA A 130 -7.56 -6.52 34.63
CA ALA A 130 -8.40 -5.41 34.18
C ALA A 130 -9.80 -5.90 33.78
N ASP A 131 -10.83 -5.08 34.01
CA ASP A 131 -12.12 -5.17 33.32
C ASP A 131 -11.96 -4.59 31.92
N VAL A 132 -12.22 -5.40 30.88
CA VAL A 132 -11.92 -5.03 29.49
C VAL A 132 -13.18 -5.10 28.64
N ARG A 133 -13.44 -4.03 27.90
CA ARG A 133 -14.49 -3.94 26.88
C ARG A 133 -13.84 -3.68 25.52
N LEU A 134 -14.21 -4.50 24.54
CA LEU A 134 -13.84 -4.31 23.14
C LEU A 134 -15.06 -3.78 22.37
N GLY A 135 -14.87 -2.71 21.61
CA GLY A 135 -15.91 -2.13 20.77
C GLY A 135 -15.34 -1.30 19.63
N THR A 136 -16.17 -0.41 19.10
CA THR A 136 -15.77 0.56 18.08
C THR A 136 -15.99 1.99 18.56
N PHE A 137 -15.06 2.90 18.31
CA PHE A 137 -15.20 4.32 18.70
C PHE A 137 -15.84 5.21 17.63
N CYS A 138 -15.90 4.75 16.37
CA CYS A 138 -16.51 5.49 15.26
C CYS A 138 -16.97 4.57 14.11
N ASP A 139 -17.70 5.13 13.15
CA ASP A 139 -18.07 4.44 11.91
C ASP A 139 -16.80 4.08 11.10
N TYR A 140 -16.78 2.88 10.54
CA TYR A 140 -15.72 2.38 9.67
C TYR A 140 -15.44 3.28 8.46
N GLN A 141 -16.48 3.95 7.93
CA GLN A 141 -16.33 4.87 6.80
C GLN A 141 -15.46 6.09 7.12
N LEU A 142 -15.41 6.49 8.40
CA LEU A 142 -14.53 7.57 8.86
C LEU A 142 -13.07 7.09 8.91
N THR A 143 -12.85 5.90 9.47
CA THR A 143 -11.56 5.22 9.45
C THR A 143 -11.75 3.72 9.70
N PRO A 144 -11.12 2.83 8.91
CA PRO A 144 -11.13 1.39 9.18
C PRO A 144 -10.62 1.01 10.57
N ARG A 145 -9.64 1.79 11.05
CA ARG A 145 -9.04 1.66 12.38
C ARG A 145 -9.97 2.24 13.42
N ASN A 146 -11.12 1.61 13.60
CA ASN A 146 -12.18 2.07 14.49
C ASN A 146 -12.33 1.23 15.76
N LEU A 147 -11.51 0.20 15.97
CA LEU A 147 -11.57 -0.63 17.19
C LEU A 147 -11.07 0.14 18.41
N LEU A 148 -11.70 -0.12 19.56
CA LEU A 148 -11.37 0.46 20.86
C LEU A 148 -11.30 -0.65 21.91
N ILE A 149 -10.20 -0.69 22.66
CA ILE A 149 -10.05 -1.48 23.88
C ILE A 149 -10.15 -0.51 25.06
N ASP A 150 -11.24 -0.56 25.82
CA ASP A 150 -11.40 0.12 27.11
C ASP A 150 -11.04 -0.87 28.21
N ALA A 151 -9.91 -0.63 28.89
CA ALA A 151 -9.42 -1.49 29.97
C ALA A 151 -9.34 -0.69 31.27
N ARG A 152 -10.10 -1.12 32.28
CA ARG A 152 -10.21 -0.46 33.59
C ARG A 152 -9.62 -1.36 34.65
N ARG A 153 -8.66 -0.85 35.40
CA ARG A 153 -8.09 -1.56 36.53
C ARG A 153 -8.72 -1.03 37.81
N PRO A 154 -9.46 -1.84 38.59
CA PRO A 154 -9.97 -1.39 39.87
C PRO A 154 -8.78 -1.10 40.80
N GLY A 155 -8.59 0.16 41.19
CA GLY A 155 -7.55 0.58 42.15
C GLY A 155 -6.56 1.67 41.70
N TYR A 156 -6.65 2.18 40.47
CA TYR A 156 -5.92 3.38 40.05
C TYR A 156 -6.93 4.47 39.68
N ALA A 157 -7.12 5.43 40.59
CA ALA A 157 -7.75 6.73 40.34
C ALA A 157 -6.66 7.78 40.05
#